data_AF-A0A172TUD6-F1
#
_entry.id   AF-A0A172TUD6-F1
#
_cell.length_a   1.000
_cell.length_b   1.000
_cell.length_c   1.000
_cell.angle_alpha   90.00
_cell.angle_beta   90.00
_cell.angle_gamma   90.00
#
_symmetry.space_group_name_H-M   'P 1'
#
loop_
_entity.id
_entity.type
_entity.pdbx_description
1 polymer ?
#
loop_
_entity_poly.entity_id
_entity_poly.type
_entity_poly.pdbx_seq_one_letter_code
_entity_poly.pdbx_strand_id
1 'polypeptide(L)'
;MNNTETVVDPLGNEVLLPKHFADLSILGNEAPEVYDMPSKVIEAPALMMKFEGGSEENYYYRSIGWENALLIGTKKIGDRWIVHSMQNNPSSEQLCDICRSNNVQLIEYKLS
;
A
#
# COMPACT_ATOMS: atom_id res chain seq x y z
N MET A 1 0.75 5.47 -24.23
CA MET A 1 1.78 5.89 -23.25
C MET A 1 1.50 5.09 -21.98
N ASN A 2 2.47 4.30 -21.50
CA ASN A 2 2.26 3.45 -20.32
C ASN A 2 1.99 4.33 -19.10
N ASN A 3 0.77 4.24 -18.57
CA ASN A 3 0.23 5.15 -17.55
C ASN A 3 0.46 4.60 -16.12
N THR A 4 1.53 3.84 -15.95
CA THR A 4 1.85 3.04 -14.76
C THR A 4 3.36 3.03 -14.53
N GLU A 5 3.77 3.21 -13.29
CA GLU A 5 5.10 2.91 -12.78
C GLU A 5 5.14 1.44 -12.33
N THR A 6 6.31 0.79 -12.40
CA THR A 6 6.50 -0.56 -11.84
C THR A 6 7.44 -0.46 -10.66
N VAL A 7 6.99 -0.97 -9.52
CA VAL A 7 7.67 -0.93 -8.24
C VAL A 7 7.83 -2.36 -7.74
N VAL A 8 8.92 -2.67 -7.04
CA VAL A 8 9.17 -4.02 -6.52
C VAL A 8 9.00 -4.04 -5.01
N ASP A 9 8.14 -4.93 -4.52
CA ASP A 9 7.93 -5.10 -3.07
C ASP A 9 9.08 -5.90 -2.40
N PRO A 10 9.15 -5.95 -1.05
CA PRO A 10 10.20 -6.71 -0.35
C PRO A 10 10.19 -8.23 -0.60
N LEU A 11 9.11 -8.77 -1.17
CA LEU A 11 9.00 -10.18 -1.53
C LEU A 11 9.45 -10.44 -2.99
N GLY A 12 9.83 -9.38 -3.72
CA GLY A 12 10.25 -9.44 -5.12
C GLY A 12 9.10 -9.41 -6.13
N ASN A 13 7.87 -9.08 -5.71
CA ASN A 13 6.74 -8.97 -6.62
C ASN A 13 6.78 -7.64 -7.38
N GLU A 14 6.51 -7.69 -8.69
CA GLU A 14 6.26 -6.50 -9.49
C GLU A 14 4.84 -5.96 -9.22
N VAL A 15 4.78 -4.73 -8.72
CA VAL A 15 3.55 -3.98 -8.44
C VAL A 15 3.44 -2.83 -9.44
N LEU A 16 2.36 -2.81 -10.20
CA LEU A 16 2.01 -1.71 -11.08
C LEU A 16 1.32 -0.61 -10.26
N LEU A 17 1.92 0.58 -10.28
CA LEU A 17 1.41 1.80 -9.66
C LEU A 17 0.86 2.74 -10.75
N PRO A 18 -0.47 2.82 -10.94
CA PRO A 18 -1.06 3.77 -11.87
C PRO A 18 -0.73 5.22 -11.49
N LYS A 19 -0.52 6.10 -12.49
CA LYS A 19 -0.15 7.50 -12.24
C LYS A 19 -1.13 8.28 -11.35
N HIS A 20 -2.42 7.95 -11.38
CA HIS A 20 -3.42 8.59 -10.53
C HIS A 20 -3.33 8.18 -9.05
N PHE A 21 -2.61 7.10 -8.74
CA PHE A 21 -2.21 6.78 -7.37
C PHE A 21 -0.83 7.35 -7.02
N ALA A 22 0.03 7.59 -8.02
CA ALA A 22 1.35 8.18 -7.80
C ALA A 22 1.29 9.66 -7.40
N ASP A 23 0.20 10.36 -7.73
CA ASP A 23 0.01 11.77 -7.44
C ASP A 23 -0.84 11.97 -6.17
N LEU A 24 -0.18 12.37 -5.08
CA LEU A 24 -0.81 12.66 -3.80
C LEU A 24 -1.71 13.91 -3.85
N SER A 25 -1.58 14.78 -4.86
CA SER A 25 -2.42 15.98 -5.01
C SER A 25 -3.89 15.67 -5.35
N ILE A 26 -4.16 14.44 -5.78
CA ILE A 26 -5.52 13.96 -6.12
C ILE A 26 -6.33 13.66 -4.85
N LEU A 27 -5.69 13.65 -3.67
CA LEU A 27 -6.31 13.28 -2.38
C LEU A 27 -7.05 14.41 -1.66
N GLY A 28 -7.23 15.57 -2.31
CA GLY A 28 -8.27 16.54 -1.95
C GLY A 28 -8.12 17.32 -0.65
N ASN A 29 -7.02 17.18 0.10
CA ASN A 29 -6.75 17.99 1.29
C ASN A 29 -5.60 18.97 1.03
N GLU A 30 -5.84 20.23 1.38
CA GLU A 30 -4.89 21.35 1.33
C GLU A 30 -3.55 20.95 1.98
N ALA A 31 -2.42 21.05 1.25
CA ALA A 31 -1.08 20.62 1.66
C ALA A 31 -0.64 21.16 3.05
N PRO A 32 0.15 20.45 3.90
CA PRO A 32 1.36 19.70 3.54
C PRO A 32 1.58 18.45 4.42
N GLU A 33 0.77 17.40 4.29
CA GLU A 33 1.09 16.15 4.99
C GLU A 33 2.25 15.47 4.28
N VAL A 34 3.41 15.41 4.93
CA VAL A 34 4.61 14.72 4.41
C VAL A 34 4.32 13.22 4.49
N TYR A 35 3.73 12.67 3.43
CA TYR A 35 3.70 11.24 3.20
C TYR A 35 4.94 10.81 2.43
N ASP A 36 5.34 9.56 2.66
CA ASP A 36 6.23 8.89 1.72
C ASP A 36 5.53 8.79 0.36
N MET A 37 6.33 8.87 -0.71
CA MET A 37 5.81 8.59 -2.04
C MET A 37 5.17 7.19 -2.06
N PRO A 38 4.05 6.97 -2.79
CA PRO A 38 3.39 5.67 -2.83
C PRO A 38 4.33 4.51 -3.22
N SER A 39 5.28 4.75 -4.13
CA SER A 39 6.33 3.79 -4.47
C SER A 39 7.16 3.39 -3.25
N LYS A 40 7.59 4.35 -2.43
CA LYS A 40 8.38 4.09 -1.22
C LYS A 40 7.62 3.24 -0.20
N VAL A 41 6.31 3.43 -0.09
CA VAL A 41 5.45 2.62 0.81
C VAL A 41 5.37 1.17 0.34
N ILE A 42 5.41 0.93 -0.97
CA ILE A 42 5.44 -0.43 -1.56
C ILE A 42 6.83 -1.06 -1.45
N GLU A 43 7.90 -0.32 -1.75
CA GLU A 43 9.28 -0.83 -1.74
C GLU A 43 9.79 -1.14 -0.33
N ALA A 44 9.37 -0.33 0.64
CA ALA A 44 9.85 -0.40 2.01
C ALA A 44 8.71 -0.14 3.00
N PRO A 45 7.66 -0.97 3.05
CA PRO A 45 6.60 -0.82 4.04
C PRO A 45 7.16 -0.91 5.46
N ALA A 46 6.48 -0.32 6.44
CA ALA A 46 6.67 -0.67 7.85
C ALA A 46 6.00 -2.03 8.16
N LEU A 47 4.85 -2.26 7.53
CA LEU A 47 4.03 -3.44 7.70
C LEU A 47 3.41 -3.85 6.36
N MET A 48 3.45 -5.14 6.06
CA MET A 48 2.69 -5.75 4.97
C MET A 48 1.65 -6.71 5.52
N MET A 49 0.41 -6.57 5.08
CA MET A 49 -0.69 -7.52 5.33
C MET A 49 -0.88 -8.36 4.07
N LYS A 50 -0.39 -9.59 4.12
CA LYS A 50 -0.43 -10.55 3.01
C LYS A 50 -1.55 -11.55 3.26
N PHE A 51 -2.42 -11.75 2.28
CA PHE A 51 -3.48 -12.74 2.43
C PHE A 51 -3.08 -14.10 1.84
N GLU A 52 -3.26 -15.17 2.62
CA GLU A 52 -3.02 -16.55 2.21
C GLU A 52 -4.29 -17.19 1.61
N GLY A 53 -4.12 -18.28 0.86
CA GLY A 53 -5.26 -19.09 0.41
C GLY A 53 -6.00 -18.59 -0.84
N GLY A 54 -5.36 -17.81 -1.71
CA GLY A 54 -5.93 -17.40 -3.00
C GLY A 54 -6.66 -16.06 -2.97
N SER A 55 -6.56 -15.33 -1.85
CA SER A 55 -6.82 -13.89 -1.87
C SER A 55 -5.88 -13.23 -2.88
N GLU A 56 -6.46 -12.45 -3.77
CA GLU A 56 -5.73 -11.66 -4.74
C GLU A 56 -5.26 -10.34 -4.14
N GLU A 57 -5.31 -10.12 -2.81
CA GLU A 57 -5.04 -8.80 -2.22
C GLU A 57 -3.88 -8.79 -1.22
N ASN A 58 -3.07 -7.74 -1.29
CA ASN A 58 -2.04 -7.40 -0.32
C ASN A 58 -2.13 -5.92 0.04
N TYR A 59 -1.78 -5.57 1.27
CA TYR A 59 -1.74 -4.18 1.73
C TYR A 59 -0.37 -3.81 2.27
N TYR A 60 0.10 -2.62 1.91
CA TYR A 60 1.36 -2.03 2.37
C TYR A 60 1.05 -0.82 3.23
N TYR A 61 1.66 -0.76 4.41
CA TYR A 61 1.45 0.30 5.38
C TYR A 61 2.78 0.91 5.80
N ARG A 62 2.86 2.25 5.78
CA ARG A 62 4.02 3.00 6.28
C ARG A 62 3.56 4.34 6.85
N SER A 63 4.18 4.77 7.94
CA SER A 63 3.94 6.07 8.55
C SER A 63 5.18 6.96 8.57
N ILE A 64 4.96 8.27 8.42
CA ILE A 64 5.92 9.32 8.70
C ILE A 64 5.41 10.11 9.91
N GLY A 65 6.06 9.89 11.06
CA GLY A 65 5.62 10.43 12.33
C GLY A 65 4.33 9.76 12.83
N TRP A 66 3.62 10.47 13.70
CA TRP A 66 2.42 9.94 14.38
C TRP A 66 1.12 10.18 13.61
N GLU A 67 1.11 11.20 12.75
CA GLU A 67 -0.13 11.73 12.16
C GLU A 67 -0.27 11.43 10.66
N ASN A 68 0.77 10.85 10.03
CA ASN A 68 0.75 10.59 8.59
C ASN A 68 1.06 9.12 8.34
N ALA A 69 0.03 8.35 8.01
CA ALA A 69 0.16 6.96 7.59
C ALA A 69 -0.48 6.76 6.22
N LEU A 70 0.18 6.00 5.36
CA LEU A 70 -0.36 5.61 4.07
C LEU A 70 -0.60 4.10 4.06
N LEU A 71 -1.78 3.71 3.60
CA LEU A 71 -2.17 2.34 3.32
C LEU A 71 -2.43 2.19 1.83
N ILE A 72 -1.72 1.25 1.20
CA ILE A 72 -1.86 0.96 -0.22
C ILE A 72 -2.36 -0.46 -0.38
N GLY A 73 -3.52 -0.64 -1.01
CA GLY A 73 -4.06 -1.94 -1.40
C GLY A 73 -3.67 -2.29 -2.83
N THR A 74 -3.20 -3.51 -3.01
CA THR A 74 -2.90 -4.09 -4.32
C THR A 74 -3.72 -5.34 -4.55
N LYS A 75 -4.11 -5.53 -5.81
CA LYS A 75 -4.81 -6.71 -6.27
C LYS A 75 -4.03 -7.42 -7.38
N LYS A 76 -4.00 -8.73 -7.35
CA LYS A 76 -3.41 -9.58 -8.39
C LYS A 76 -4.38 -9.66 -9.57
N ILE A 77 -3.91 -9.26 -10.75
CA ILE A 77 -4.65 -9.38 -12.01
C ILE A 77 -3.76 -10.14 -13.00
N GLY A 78 -4.11 -11.41 -13.24
CA GLY A 78 -3.23 -12.34 -13.95
C GLY A 78 -1.95 -12.59 -13.14
N ASP A 79 -0.79 -12.33 -13.75
CA ASP A 79 0.52 -12.52 -13.11
C ASP A 79 1.10 -11.27 -12.46
N ARG A 80 0.36 -10.16 -12.42
CA ARG A 80 0.84 -8.88 -11.92
C ARG A 80 0.03 -8.37 -10.75
N TRP A 81 0.68 -7.69 -9.81
CA TRP A 81 0.01 -6.93 -8.77
C TRP A 81 -0.25 -5.52 -9.27
N ILE A 82 -1.41 -4.96 -8.95
CA ILE A 82 -1.82 -3.63 -9.39
C ILE A 82 -2.41 -2.89 -8.19
N VAL A 83 -1.94 -1.66 -7.95
CA VAL A 83 -2.54 -0.78 -6.95
C VAL A 83 -3.98 -0.46 -7.36
N HIS A 84 -4.92 -0.70 -6.44
CA HIS A 84 -6.34 -0.41 -6.63
C HIS A 84 -6.94 0.47 -5.54
N SER A 85 -6.24 0.67 -4.42
CA SER A 85 -6.65 1.58 -3.37
C SER A 85 -5.44 2.25 -2.72
N MET A 86 -5.66 3.49 -2.28
CA MET A 86 -4.70 4.25 -1.50
C MET A 86 -5.49 5.08 -0.49
N GLN A 87 -5.07 5.04 0.76
CA GLN A 87 -5.74 5.73 1.84
C GLN A 87 -4.74 6.40 2.78
N ASN A 88 -4.99 7.68 3.02
CA ASN A 88 -4.33 8.47 4.05
C ASN A 88 -4.99 8.20 5.39
N ASN A 89 -4.18 8.03 6.43
CA ASN A 89 -4.59 7.88 7.81
C ASN A 89 -5.75 6.88 7.97
N PRO A 90 -5.56 5.60 7.57
CA PRO A 90 -6.59 4.60 7.69
C PRO A 90 -7.07 4.49 9.14
N SER A 91 -8.38 4.36 9.33
CA SER A 91 -8.92 4.23 10.67
C SER A 91 -8.54 2.89 11.29
N SER A 92 -8.52 2.83 12.62
CA SER A 92 -8.30 1.56 13.33
C SER A 92 -9.35 0.51 12.96
N GLU A 93 -10.58 0.91 12.66
CA GLU A 93 -11.65 0.02 12.22
C GLU A 93 -11.32 -0.63 10.88
N GLN A 94 -10.85 0.16 9.90
CA GLN A 94 -10.44 -0.37 8.60
C GLN A 94 -9.25 -1.32 8.71
N LEU A 95 -8.24 -0.97 9.51
CA LEU A 95 -7.11 -1.87 9.77
C LEU A 95 -7.54 -3.17 10.44
N CYS A 96 -8.46 -3.08 11.42
CA CYS A 96 -9.03 -4.25 12.08
C CYS A 96 -9.79 -5.13 11.08
N ASP A 97 -10.57 -4.55 10.18
CA ASP A 97 -11.37 -5.30 9.22
C ASP A 97 -10.49 -6.03 8.19
N ILE A 98 -9.40 -5.41 7.76
CA ILE A 98 -8.37 -6.08 6.94
C ILE A 98 -7.81 -7.27 7.74
N CYS A 99 -7.39 -7.06 8.98
CA CYS A 99 -6.76 -8.10 9.80
C CYS A 99 -7.72 -9.22 10.25
N ARG A 100 -9.02 -8.94 10.37
CA ARG A 100 -10.06 -9.93 10.75
C ARG A 100 -10.37 -10.92 9.64
N SER A 101 -9.93 -10.65 8.42
CA SER A 101 -10.03 -11.62 7.35
C SER A 101 -9.21 -12.85 7.75
N ASN A 102 -9.89 -13.98 7.94
CA ASN A 102 -9.20 -15.27 8.11
C ASN A 102 -8.28 -15.43 6.90
N ASN A 103 -6.98 -15.63 7.17
CA ASN A 103 -5.87 -15.72 6.21
C ASN A 103 -4.97 -14.49 6.05
N VAL A 104 -4.97 -13.49 6.93
CA VAL A 104 -3.92 -12.44 6.88
C VAL A 104 -2.67 -12.84 7.66
N GLN A 105 -1.54 -12.85 6.97
CA GLN A 105 -0.20 -12.86 7.54
C GLN A 105 0.31 -11.41 7.66
N LEU A 106 0.72 -11.03 8.87
CA LEU A 106 1.38 -9.76 9.14
C LEU A 106 2.90 -9.94 9.02
N ILE A 107 3.54 -9.10 8.20
CA ILE A 107 4.99 -9.08 8.02
C ILE A 107 5.50 -7.69 8.38
N GLU A 108 6.26 -7.60 9.45
CA GLU A 108 6.86 -6.37 9.93
C GLU A 108 8.26 -6.16 9.35
N TYR A 109 8.57 -4.92 8.99
CA TYR A 109 9.87 -4.54 8.47
C TYR A 109 10.47 -3.43 9.34
N LYS A 110 11.79 -3.50 9.54
CA LYS A 110 12.51 -2.42 10.20
C LYS A 110 12.67 -1.26 9.23
N LEU A 111 12.24 -0.08 9.65
CA LEU A 111 12.47 1.14 8.90
C LEU A 111 13.96 1.48 8.93
N SER A 112 14.56 1.57 7.73
CA SER A 112 15.94 2.02 7.49
C SER A 112 16.03 3.53 7.40
#